data_AF-A0A6N7E089-F1
#
_entry.id   AF-A0A6N7E089-F1
#
_cell.length_a   1.000
_cell.length_b   1.000
_cell.length_c   1.000
_cell.angle_alpha   90.00
_cell.angle_beta   90.00
_cell.angle_gamma   90.00
#
_symmetry.space_group_name_H-M   'P 1'
#
loop_
_entity.id
_entity.type
_entity.pdbx_description
1 polymer ?
#
loop_
_entity_poly.entity_id
_entity_poly.type
_entity_poly.pdbx_seq_one_letter_code
_entity_poly.pdbx_strand_id
1 'polypeptide(L)' 'MSDTDNSELIGTEHFVLKVYGKHNLMFKTKHKDPDYLKKVGEELISQKDTDYTHYEIHFNSEANEEMTHPEMFLHLTLD' A
#
# COMPACT_ATOMS: atom_id res chain seq x y z
N MET A 1 32.42 0.45 18.20
CA MET A 1 32.41 -1.03 18.16
C MET A 1 31.76 -1.47 19.45
N SER A 2 30.57 -2.03 19.51
CA SER A 2 29.60 -2.48 18.51
C SER A 2 28.28 -2.63 19.27
N ASP A 3 27.16 -2.38 18.59
CA ASP A 3 25.85 -3.06 18.63
C ASP A 3 25.33 -3.51 20.03
N THR A 4 24.11 -3.18 20.44
CA THR A 4 22.91 -3.78 19.83
C THR A 4 21.70 -2.89 20.04
N ASP A 5 21.08 -2.58 18.90
CA ASP A 5 19.76 -2.01 18.70
C ASP A 5 18.70 -2.93 19.34
N ASN A 6 18.16 -2.54 20.50
CA ASN A 6 17.15 -3.32 21.22
C ASN A 6 15.76 -2.66 21.08
N SER A 7 15.43 -2.20 19.87
CA SER A 7 14.05 -1.93 19.47
C SER A 7 13.38 -3.22 19.00
N GLU A 8 13.22 -4.16 19.92
CA GLU A 8 12.38 -5.35 19.77
C GLU A 8 10.96 -4.94 19.32
N LEU A 9 10.65 -5.23 18.05
CA LEU A 9 9.51 -6.05 17.66
C LEU A 9 8.15 -5.76 18.33
N ILE A 10 7.77 -4.50 18.52
CA ILE A 10 6.36 -4.18 18.48
C ILE A 10 5.98 -4.27 17.01
N GLY A 11 5.55 -5.47 16.58
CA GLY A 11 4.96 -5.68 15.27
C GLY A 11 3.91 -4.60 15.08
N THR A 12 4.26 -3.54 14.35
CA THR A 12 3.36 -2.44 14.16
C THR A 12 2.38 -2.92 13.12
N GLU A 13 1.31 -3.54 13.63
CA GLU A 13 0.09 -3.87 12.95
C GLU A 13 -0.36 -2.64 12.15
N HIS A 14 -0.12 -2.67 10.85
CA HIS A 14 -0.56 -1.64 9.93
C HIS A 14 -1.54 -2.26 8.95
N PHE A 15 -2.45 -1.42 8.49
CA PHE A 15 -3.21 -1.66 7.29
C PHE A 15 -2.47 -1.02 6.13
N VAL A 16 -2.55 -1.66 4.98
CA VAL A 16 -2.04 -1.15 3.72
C VAL A 16 -3.22 -0.77 2.85
N LEU A 17 -3.15 0.42 2.26
CA LEU A 17 -4.02 0.87 1.19
C LEU A 17 -3.30 0.70 -0.13
N LYS A 18 -3.91 -0.03 -1.06
CA LYS A 18 -3.54 -0.02 -2.48
C LYS A 18 -4.63 0.70 -3.25
N VAL A 19 -4.25 1.71 -4.04
CA VAL A 19 -5.16 2.41 -4.97
C VAL A 19 -4.68 2.13 -6.38
N TYR A 20 -5.56 1.56 -7.18
CA TYR A 20 -5.27 1.12 -8.54
C TYR A 20 -5.92 2.08 -9.55
N GLY A 21 -5.20 2.36 -10.62
CA GLY A 21 -5.64 3.23 -11.69
C GLY A 21 -5.38 2.67 -13.08
N LYS A 22 -5.74 3.44 -14.10
CA LYS A 22 -5.46 3.14 -15.50
C LYS A 22 -3.95 3.03 -15.74
N HIS A 23 -3.57 2.43 -16.86
CA HIS A 23 -2.17 2.34 -17.30
C HIS A 23 -1.23 1.70 -16.27
N ASN A 24 -1.73 0.74 -15.49
CA ASN A 24 -1.00 0.08 -14.39
C ASN A 24 -0.53 1.05 -13.29
N LEU A 25 -1.19 2.19 -13.14
CA LEU A 25 -0.92 3.11 -12.05
C LEU A 25 -1.31 2.46 -10.72
N MET A 26 -0.40 2.48 -9.76
CA MET A 26 -0.66 2.01 -8.40
C MET A 26 -0.05 2.98 -7.38
N PHE A 27 -0.84 3.32 -6.37
CA PHE A 27 -0.39 4.04 -5.19
C PHE A 27 -0.51 3.12 -3.98
N LYS A 28 0.51 3.13 -3.12
CA LYS A 28 0.55 2.33 -1.88
C LYS A 28 0.87 3.23 -0.70
N THR A 29 0.14 3.06 0.39
CA THR A 29 0.48 3.68 1.68
C THR A 29 0.04 2.77 2.82
N LYS A 30 0.58 2.99 4.01
CA LYS A 30 0.23 2.23 5.22
C LYS A 30 -0.15 3.16 6.36
N HIS A 31 -1.09 2.72 7.18
CA HIS A 31 -1.50 3.44 8.38
C HIS A 31 -2.08 2.46 9.41
N LYS A 32 -2.06 2.84 10.69
CA LYS A 32 -2.59 1.99 11.78
C LYS A 32 -4.11 1.95 11.82
N ASP A 33 -4.74 3.00 11.29
CA ASP A 33 -6.20 3.17 11.25
C ASP A 33 -6.74 2.87 9.84
N PRO A 34 -7.55 1.81 9.66
CA PRO A 34 -8.15 1.48 8.36
C PRO A 34 -9.25 2.46 7.93
N ASP A 35 -9.94 3.14 8.86
CA ASP A 35 -10.97 4.14 8.52
C ASP A 35 -10.33 5.39 7.91
N TYR A 36 -9.15 5.77 8.39
CA TYR A 36 -8.34 6.80 7.75
C TYR A 36 -7.95 6.40 6.32
N LEU A 37 -7.45 5.19 6.12
CA LEU A 37 -7.09 4.69 4.79
C LEU A 37 -8.29 4.63 3.86
N LYS A 38 -9.46 4.26 4.36
CA LYS A 38 -10.71 4.26 3.61
C LYS A 38 -11.04 5.65 3.06
N LYS A 39 -10.96 6.68 3.92
CA LYS A 39 -11.17 8.08 3.49
C LYS A 39 -10.18 8.50 2.40
N VAL A 40 -8.90 8.15 2.55
CA VAL A 40 -7.87 8.44 1.55
C VAL A 40 -8.18 7.74 0.21
N GLY A 41 -8.56 6.45 0.25
CA GLY A 41 -8.94 5.69 -0.94
C GLY A 41 -10.16 6.30 -1.64
N GLU A 42 -11.20 6.65 -0.89
CA GLU A 42 -12.42 7.29 -1.40
C GLU A 42 -12.15 8.67 -2.00
N GLU A 43 -11.28 9.47 -1.38
CA GLU A 43 -10.89 10.78 -1.91
C GLU A 43 -10.15 10.65 -3.23
N LEU A 44 -9.17 9.74 -3.33
CA LEU A 44 -8.36 9.56 -4.53
C LEU A 44 -9.17 9.09 -5.75
N ILE A 45 -10.19 8.25 -5.55
CA ILE A 45 -11.07 7.78 -6.62
C ILE A 45 -12.20 8.77 -6.98
N SER A 46 -12.55 9.69 -6.08
CA SER A 46 -13.64 10.66 -6.30
C SER A 46 -13.18 11.98 -6.90
N GLN A 47 -11.87 12.22 -6.97
CA GLN A 47 -11.30 13.38 -7.66
C GLN A 47 -11.70 13.40 -9.14
N LYS A 48 -12.11 14.58 -9.61
CA LYS A 48 -12.41 14.78 -11.01
C LYS A 48 -11.14 14.58 -11.84
N ASP A 49 -11.27 13.90 -12.97
CA ASP A 49 -10.17 13.62 -13.91
C ASP A 49 -9.02 12.77 -13.31
N THR A 50 -9.30 12.01 -12.25
CA THR A 50 -8.37 11.01 -11.72
C THR A 50 -8.27 9.77 -12.62
N ASP A 51 -7.08 9.16 -12.65
CA ASP A 51 -6.89 7.85 -13.28
C ASP A 51 -7.11 6.69 -12.31
N TYR A 52 -7.30 6.95 -11.01
CA TYR A 52 -7.63 5.94 -10.03
C TYR A 52 -9.07 5.42 -10.22
N THR A 53 -9.26 4.11 -10.03
CA THR A 53 -10.52 3.42 -10.35
C THR A 53 -11.09 2.65 -9.17
N HIS A 54 -10.24 2.05 -8.34
CA HIS A 54 -10.64 1.29 -7.15
C HIS A 54 -9.50 1.26 -6.13
N TYR A 55 -9.84 0.88 -4.90
CA TYR A 55 -8.86 0.69 -3.84
C TYR A 55 -9.17 -0.56 -3.01
N GLU A 56 -8.13 -1.08 -2.36
CA GLU A 56 -8.19 -2.21 -1.45
C GLU A 56 -7.46 -1.85 -0.16
N ILE A 57 -7.98 -2.34 0.98
CA ILE A 57 -7.33 -2.21 2.28
C ILE A 57 -7.20 -3.60 2.88
N HIS A 58 -5.99 -3.98 3.25
CA HIS A 58 -5.70 -5.24 3.92
C HIS A 58 -4.78 -5.02 5.11
N PHE A 59 -4.94 -5.87 6.12
CA PHE A 59 -3.99 -5.94 7.22
C PHE A 59 -2.68 -6.54 6.72
N ASN A 60 -1.54 -5.96 7.14
CA ASN A 60 -0.23 -6.55 6.88
C ASN A 60 0.74 -6.32 8.04
N SER A 61 1.21 -7.43 8.64
CA SER A 61 2.26 -7.43 9.67
C SER A 61 3.64 -7.05 9.14
N GLU A 62 3.85 -7.18 7.83
CA GLU A 62 5.08 -6.85 7.07
C GLU A 62 4.86 -5.62 6.17
N ALA A 63 3.97 -4.71 6.55
CA ALA A 63 3.62 -3.53 5.75
C ALA A 63 4.84 -2.68 5.33
N ASN A 64 5.91 -2.65 6.12
CA ASN A 64 7.15 -1.97 5.74
C ASN A 64 7.75 -2.56 4.46
N GLU A 65 7.83 -3.88 4.40
CA GLU A 65 8.38 -4.59 3.25
C GLU A 65 7.49 -4.39 2.03
N GLU A 66 6.18 -4.50 2.16
CA GLU A 66 5.24 -4.30 1.05
C GLU A 66 5.35 -2.89 0.42
N MET A 67 5.64 -1.86 1.21
CA MET A 67 5.84 -0.50 0.68
C MET A 67 7.10 -0.38 -0.18
N THR A 68 8.12 -1.19 0.09
CA THR A 68 9.41 -1.14 -0.61
C THR A 68 9.50 -2.08 -1.80
N HIS A 69 8.62 -3.07 -1.90
CA HIS A 69 8.61 -3.99 -3.03
C HIS A 69 7.93 -3.37 -4.25
N PRO A 70 8.60 -3.29 -5.41
CA PRO A 70 7.93 -3.01 -6.66
C PRO A 70 6.98 -4.15 -6.98
N GLU A 71 5.71 -3.83 -7.24
CA GLU A 71 4.76 -4.82 -7.74
C GLU A 71 5.16 -5.16 -9.17
N MET A 72 5.72 -6.36 -9.37
CA MET A 72 5.96 -6.86 -10.71
C MET A 72 4.61 -7.19 -11.34
N PHE A 73 4.07 -6.28 -12.15
CA PHE A 73 3.07 -6.66 -13.13
C PHE A 73 3.76 -7.57 -14.14
N LEU A 74 3.56 -8.89 -13.99
CA LEU A 74 3.92 -9.85 -15.01
C LEU A 74 3.15 -9.48 -16.28
N HIS A 75 3.83 -8.85 -17.23
CA HIS A 75 3.34 -8.75 -18.59
C HIS A 75 3.34 -10.19 -19.14
N LEU A 76 2.22 -10.89 -18.98
CA LEU A 76 2.00 -12.16 -19.67
C LEU A 76 1.83 -11.83 -21.15
N THR A 77 2.94 -11.78 -21.89
CA THR A 77 2.92 -11.96 -23.34
C THR A 77 2.55 -13.43 -23.57
N LEU A 78 1.24 -13.69 -23.65
CA LEU A 78 0.73 -14.91 -24.25
C LEU A 78 0.97 -14.80 -25.76
N ASP A 79 2.08 -15.38 -26.21
CA ASP A 79 2.31 -15.72 -27.62
C ASP A 79 1.34 -16.83 -28.09
#